data_AF-A0AAX0WSM8-F1
#
_entry.id   AF-A0AAX0WSM8-F1
#
_cell.length_a   1.000
_cell.length_b   1.000
_cell.length_c   1.000
_cell.angle_alpha   90.00
_cell.angle_beta   90.00
_cell.angle_gamma   90.00
#
_symmetry.space_group_name_H-M   'P 1'
#
loop_
_entity.id
_entity.type
_entity.pdbx_description
1 polymer ?
#
loop_
_entity_poly.entity_id
_entity_poly.type
_entity_poly.pdbx_seq_one_letter_code
_entity_poly.pdbx_strand_id
1 'polypeptide(L)'
;MVNLILLNNLQQLEDAVTFYCQGKSQRLVEKRPFNFLSLLNVYNSIKLLPLDSEKIALMERFQQNIIKPMIGFHPKLYLSINFTNEINTYKPLIEQLNTLQNQALELFKHYFDEKPRFDWEGLRQLRAQIYSLANTSDKTQLMQLFQYGVLATITQIEPKAYSALSFDSELVGELADDQSMTYLKIS
;
A
#
# COMPACT_ATOMS: atom_id res chain seq x y z
N MET A 1 -12.90 -1.12 -0.48
CA MET A 1 -14.03 -0.82 0.42
C MET A 1 -13.61 -1.24 1.81
N VAL A 2 -13.12 -0.27 2.59
CA VAL A 2 -12.63 -0.53 3.94
C VAL A 2 -13.75 -0.93 4.88
N ASN A 3 -13.44 -1.87 5.76
CA ASN A 3 -14.34 -2.38 6.79
C ASN A 3 -14.69 -1.26 7.79
N LEU A 4 -15.99 -0.99 7.98
CA LEU A 4 -16.50 -0.01 8.95
C LEU A 4 -16.01 -0.26 10.38
N ILE A 5 -15.76 -1.52 10.74
CA ILE A 5 -15.20 -1.89 12.05
C ILE A 5 -13.78 -1.34 12.20
N LEU A 6 -12.95 -1.42 11.16
CA LEU A 6 -11.60 -0.87 11.18
C LEU A 6 -11.62 0.64 11.35
N LEU A 7 -12.50 1.34 10.62
CA LEU A 7 -12.64 2.80 10.73
C LEU A 7 -13.07 3.23 12.14
N ASN A 8 -14.03 2.52 12.73
CA ASN A 8 -14.46 2.78 14.11
C ASN A 8 -13.34 2.51 15.12
N ASN A 9 -12.63 1.38 15.00
CA ASN A 9 -11.51 1.04 15.86
C ASN A 9 -10.36 2.07 15.75
N LEU A 10 -10.09 2.54 14.53
CA LEU A 10 -9.10 3.58 14.28
C LEU A 10 -9.51 4.90 14.95
N GLN A 11 -10.77 5.32 14.80
CA GLN A 11 -11.28 6.53 15.46
C GLN A 11 -11.18 6.45 16.98
N GLN A 12 -11.63 5.34 17.58
CA GLN A 12 -11.54 5.13 19.02
C GLN A 12 -10.09 5.15 19.52
N LEU A 13 -9.16 4.64 18.71
CA LEU A 13 -7.74 4.66 19.03
C LEU A 13 -7.16 6.08 18.96
N GLU A 14 -7.55 6.89 17.97
CA GLU A 14 -7.16 8.30 17.85
C GLU A 14 -7.63 9.11 19.06
N ASP A 15 -8.88 8.90 19.49
CA ASP A 15 -9.45 9.55 20.68
C ASP A 15 -8.67 9.14 21.94
N ALA A 16 -8.34 7.85 22.07
CA ALA A 16 -7.57 7.32 23.18
C ALA A 16 -6.13 7.87 23.23
N VAL A 17 -5.46 8.00 22.08
CA VAL A 17 -4.12 8.60 21.98
C VAL A 17 -4.17 10.07 22.39
N THR A 18 -5.15 10.81 21.86
CA THR A 18 -5.33 12.23 22.17
C THR A 18 -5.48 12.44 23.68
N PHE A 19 -6.39 11.68 24.31
CA PHE A 19 -6.60 11.74 25.75
C PHE A 19 -5.34 11.34 26.53
N TYR A 20 -4.67 10.25 26.13
CA TYR A 20 -3.46 9.77 26.80
C TYR A 20 -2.31 10.80 26.76
N CYS A 21 -2.03 11.36 25.59
CA CYS A 21 -0.96 12.36 25.39
C CYS A 21 -1.26 13.68 26.13
N GLN A 22 -2.52 14.12 26.14
CA GLN A 22 -2.94 15.28 26.94
C GLN A 22 -2.79 15.01 28.44
N GLY A 23 -3.24 13.84 28.91
CA GLY A 23 -3.08 13.40 30.30
C GLY A 23 -1.63 13.38 30.79
N LYS A 24 -0.71 12.94 29.92
CA LYS A 24 0.73 12.88 30.23
C LYS A 24 1.41 14.25 30.20
N SER A 25 1.04 15.12 29.28
CA SER A 25 1.65 16.46 29.15
C SER A 25 1.16 17.43 30.23
N GLN A 26 -0.12 17.37 30.61
CA GLN A 26 -0.75 18.35 31.50
C GLN A 26 -0.75 17.97 32.99
N ARG A 27 -0.07 16.88 33.38
CA ARG A 27 -0.10 16.32 34.76
C ARG A 27 -1.54 16.20 35.31
N LEU A 28 -2.49 15.81 34.45
CA LEU A 28 -3.88 15.62 34.86
C LEU A 28 -3.97 14.55 35.97
N VAL A 29 -4.90 14.77 36.90
CA VAL A 29 -5.08 13.94 38.11
C VAL A 29 -5.48 12.50 37.75
N GLU A 30 -6.24 12.30 36.67
CA GLU A 30 -6.59 10.97 36.15
C GLU A 30 -5.61 10.51 35.06
N LYS A 31 -4.70 9.62 35.43
CA LYS A 31 -3.87 8.87 34.47
C LYS A 31 -4.66 7.64 34.00
N ARG A 32 -5.34 7.74 32.87
CA ARG A 32 -5.94 6.54 32.25
C ARG A 32 -4.86 5.68 31.60
N PRO A 33 -4.87 4.35 31.82
CA PRO A 33 -3.97 3.44 31.11
C PRO A 33 -4.29 3.46 29.62
N PHE A 34 -3.25 3.35 28.79
CA PHE A 34 -3.40 3.23 27.35
C PHE A 34 -3.43 1.75 26.93
N ASN A 35 -4.38 1.37 26.09
CA ASN A 35 -4.50 0.00 25.59
C ASN A 35 -3.59 -0.20 24.37
N PHE A 36 -2.36 -0.67 24.59
CA PHE A 36 -1.41 -0.97 23.51
C PHE A 36 -1.82 -2.15 22.63
N LEU A 37 -2.69 -3.04 23.13
CA LEU A 37 -3.21 -4.14 22.31
C LEU A 37 -4.11 -3.60 21.20
N SER A 38 -4.96 -2.61 21.50
CA SER A 38 -5.79 -1.94 20.48
C SER A 38 -4.94 -1.27 19.40
N LEU A 39 -3.82 -0.65 19.80
CA LEU A 39 -2.87 -0.06 18.86
C LEU A 39 -2.28 -1.12 17.91
N LEU A 40 -1.82 -2.24 18.46
CA LEU A 40 -1.27 -3.34 17.66
C LEU A 40 -2.33 -3.97 16.73
N ASN A 41 -3.56 -4.15 17.21
CA ASN A 41 -4.65 -4.72 16.43
C ASN A 41 -5.02 -3.83 15.23
N VAL A 42 -5.14 -2.52 15.43
CA VAL A 42 -5.42 -1.58 14.34
C VAL A 42 -4.25 -1.55 13.35
N TYR A 43 -3.01 -1.50 13.82
CA TYR A 43 -1.82 -1.55 12.97
C TYR A 43 -1.82 -2.81 12.08
N ASN A 44 -1.97 -3.99 12.68
CA ASN A 44 -2.01 -5.25 11.93
C ASN A 44 -3.18 -5.30 10.95
N SER A 45 -4.34 -4.76 11.34
CA SER A 45 -5.52 -4.72 10.46
C SER A 45 -5.27 -3.87 9.21
N ILE A 46 -4.62 -2.70 9.35
CA ILE A 46 -4.24 -1.85 8.20
C ILE A 46 -3.18 -2.57 7.35
N LYS A 47 -2.19 -3.20 7.99
CA LYS A 47 -1.10 -3.90 7.29
C LYS A 47 -1.59 -5.01 6.37
N LEU A 48 -2.63 -5.74 6.79
CA LEU A 48 -3.22 -6.86 6.06
C LEU A 48 -4.18 -6.44 4.94
N LEU A 49 -4.52 -5.15 4.81
CA LEU A 49 -5.37 -4.69 3.71
C LEU A 49 -4.69 -4.92 2.35
N PRO A 50 -5.48 -5.12 1.27
CA PRO A 50 -4.95 -5.08 -0.08
C PRO A 50 -4.34 -3.72 -0.36
N LEU A 51 -3.25 -3.70 -1.11
CA LEU A 51 -2.52 -2.50 -1.45
C LEU A 51 -3.31 -1.67 -2.45
N ASP A 52 -3.86 -0.56 -2.00
CA ASP A 52 -4.55 0.43 -2.81
C ASP A 52 -4.41 1.83 -2.19
N SER A 53 -4.98 2.85 -2.83
CA SER A 53 -5.00 4.22 -2.31
C SER A 53 -5.69 4.32 -0.94
N GLU A 54 -6.66 3.45 -0.65
CA GLU A 54 -7.41 3.43 0.61
C GLU A 54 -6.51 2.95 1.76
N LYS A 55 -5.73 1.87 1.56
CA LYS A 55 -4.71 1.37 2.49
C LYS A 55 -3.66 2.44 2.77
N ILE A 56 -3.14 3.12 1.75
CA ILE A 56 -2.14 4.19 1.93
C ILE A 56 -2.72 5.33 2.78
N ALA A 57 -3.94 5.79 2.49
CA ALA A 57 -4.60 6.84 3.29
C ALA A 57 -4.77 6.43 4.77
N LEU A 58 -5.10 5.16 5.03
CA LEU A 58 -5.19 4.64 6.40
C LEU A 58 -3.83 4.56 7.09
N MET A 59 -2.78 4.15 6.39
CA MET A 59 -1.41 4.17 6.91
C MET A 59 -0.97 5.59 7.29
N GLU A 60 -1.24 6.57 6.42
CA GLU A 60 -0.94 7.98 6.69
C GLU A 60 -1.71 8.50 7.89
N ARG A 61 -3.02 8.24 7.96
CA ARG A 61 -3.88 8.60 9.09
C ARG A 61 -3.35 8.02 10.39
N PHE A 62 -3.01 6.72 10.41
CA PHE A 62 -2.42 6.05 11.57
C PHE A 62 -1.08 6.69 11.99
N GLN A 63 -0.20 6.99 11.02
CA GLN A 63 1.10 7.59 11.30
C GLN A 63 0.97 9.01 11.90
N GLN A 64 0.05 9.82 11.39
CA GLN A 64 -0.14 11.21 11.82
C GLN A 64 -0.89 11.33 13.15
N ASN A 65 -1.97 10.57 13.33
CA ASN A 65 -2.88 10.77 14.46
C ASN A 65 -2.56 9.88 15.66
N ILE A 66 -1.84 8.77 15.46
CA ILE A 66 -1.54 7.80 16.52
C ILE A 66 -0.04 7.78 16.82
N ILE A 67 0.79 7.46 15.82
CA ILE A 67 2.22 7.23 16.08
C ILE A 67 2.94 8.53 16.42
N LYS A 68 2.78 9.58 15.61
CA LYS A 68 3.49 10.85 15.80
C LYS A 68 3.25 11.48 17.20
N PRO A 69 2.03 11.55 17.76
CA PRO A 69 1.81 12.00 19.13
C PRO A 69 2.42 11.06 20.19
N MET A 70 2.39 9.75 19.95
CA MET A 70 2.86 8.74 20.91
C MET A 70 4.39 8.70 21.03
N ILE A 71 5.15 9.04 19.98
CA ILE A 71 6.62 9.02 19.99
C ILE A 71 7.22 9.90 21.09
N GLY A 72 6.57 11.04 21.40
CA GLY A 72 7.04 11.94 22.47
C GLY A 72 7.08 11.29 23.85
N PHE A 73 6.29 10.23 24.07
CA PHE A 73 6.22 9.50 25.34
C PHE A 73 6.75 8.06 25.24
N HIS A 74 6.67 7.46 24.05
CA HIS A 74 7.01 6.07 23.77
C HIS A 74 7.81 5.94 22.47
N PRO A 75 9.06 6.45 22.42
CA PRO A 75 9.83 6.49 21.18
C PRO A 75 10.11 5.10 20.61
N LYS A 76 10.19 4.07 21.46
CA LYS A 76 10.39 2.68 21.04
C LYS A 76 9.25 2.13 20.18
N LEU A 77 8.04 2.68 20.27
CA LEU A 77 6.93 2.26 19.40
C LEU A 77 7.25 2.51 17.93
N TYR A 78 7.99 3.57 17.61
CA TYR A 78 8.35 3.88 16.24
C TYR A 78 9.21 2.77 15.61
N LEU A 79 10.01 2.06 16.40
CA LEU A 79 10.89 1.00 15.89
C LEU A 79 10.11 -0.26 15.50
N SER A 80 8.93 -0.50 16.08
CA SER A 80 8.16 -1.73 15.89
C SER A 80 6.81 -1.53 15.21
N ILE A 81 6.23 -0.33 15.30
CA ILE A 81 4.89 -0.01 14.83
C ILE A 81 4.94 1.35 14.13
N ASN A 82 5.22 1.31 12.83
CA ASN A 82 5.16 2.47 11.95
C ASN A 82 4.91 2.00 10.51
N PHE A 83 4.47 2.91 9.65
CA PHE A 83 4.29 2.67 8.21
C PHE A 83 5.17 3.59 7.36
N THR A 84 6.21 4.21 7.95
CA THR A 84 6.94 5.30 7.28
C THR A 84 7.60 4.81 5.99
N ASN A 85 8.24 3.65 6.03
CA ASN A 85 8.90 3.08 4.86
C ASN A 85 7.90 2.62 3.80
N GLU A 86 6.82 1.98 4.23
CA GLU A 86 5.74 1.51 3.35
C GLU A 86 5.07 2.68 2.63
N ILE A 87 4.72 3.76 3.35
CA ILE A 87 4.14 4.98 2.74
C ILE A 87 5.13 5.57 1.73
N ASN A 88 6.39 5.79 2.12
CA ASN A 88 7.40 6.39 1.23
C ASN A 88 7.68 5.56 -0.02
N THR A 89 7.56 4.24 0.10
CA THR A 89 7.80 3.32 -1.02
C THR A 89 6.59 3.22 -1.93
N TYR A 90 5.41 2.95 -1.37
CA TYR A 90 4.24 2.54 -2.15
C TYR A 90 3.33 3.69 -2.58
N LYS A 91 3.25 4.78 -1.80
CA LYS A 91 2.43 5.95 -2.18
C LYS A 91 2.79 6.50 -3.56
N PRO A 92 4.05 6.87 -3.87
CA PRO A 92 4.39 7.43 -5.17
C PRO A 92 4.15 6.44 -6.32
N LEU A 93 4.33 5.13 -6.07
CA LEU A 93 4.09 4.09 -7.08
C LEU A 93 2.60 3.94 -7.40
N ILE A 94 1.74 3.94 -6.39
CA ILE A 94 0.28 3.89 -6.57
C ILE A 94 -0.23 5.16 -7.27
N GLU A 95 0.30 6.33 -6.91
CA GLU A 95 -0.08 7.59 -7.57
C GLU A 95 0.28 7.56 -9.07
N GLN A 96 1.51 7.15 -9.41
CA GLN A 96 1.93 6.98 -10.80
C GLN A 96 1.08 5.95 -11.54
N LEU A 97 0.78 4.82 -10.90
CA LEU A 97 -0.06 3.76 -11.46
C LEU A 97 -1.46 4.26 -11.77
N ASN A 98 -2.10 4.99 -10.84
CA ASN A 98 -3.42 5.58 -11.03
C ASN A 98 -3.41 6.62 -12.17
N THR A 99 -2.37 7.45 -12.26
CA THR A 99 -2.22 8.40 -13.38
C THR A 99 -2.13 7.66 -14.71
N LEU A 100 -1.27 6.64 -14.81
CA LEU A 100 -1.10 5.86 -16.04
C LEU A 100 -2.35 5.06 -16.40
N GLN A 101 -3.07 4.53 -15.41
CA GLN A 101 -4.35 3.85 -15.62
C GLN A 101 -5.37 4.81 -16.23
N ASN A 102 -5.51 6.01 -15.69
CA ASN A 102 -6.42 7.01 -16.25
C ASN A 102 -6.00 7.39 -17.68
N GLN A 103 -4.71 7.63 -17.93
CA GLN A 103 -4.21 7.93 -19.28
C GLN A 103 -4.45 6.77 -20.25
N ALA A 104 -4.28 5.52 -19.81
CA ALA A 104 -4.52 4.34 -20.63
C ALA A 104 -6.00 4.20 -21.01
N LEU A 105 -6.90 4.43 -20.04
CA LEU A 105 -8.34 4.41 -20.27
C LEU A 105 -8.78 5.52 -21.23
N GLU A 106 -8.27 6.74 -21.05
CA GLU A 106 -8.57 7.85 -21.96
C GLU A 106 -8.02 7.59 -23.37
N LEU A 107 -6.78 7.09 -23.48
CA LEU A 107 -6.20 6.70 -24.76
C LEU A 107 -7.03 5.62 -25.46
N PHE A 108 -7.53 4.64 -24.72
CA PHE A 108 -8.38 3.58 -25.25
C PHE A 108 -9.72 4.12 -25.76
N LYS A 109 -10.40 4.95 -24.97
CA LYS A 109 -11.70 5.53 -25.33
C LYS A 109 -11.63 6.39 -26.59
N HIS A 110 -10.58 7.20 -26.72
CA HIS A 110 -10.45 8.19 -27.79
C HIS A 110 -9.45 7.77 -28.88
N TYR A 111 -9.12 6.48 -28.96
CA TYR A 111 -8.09 5.99 -29.86
C TYR A 111 -8.36 6.31 -31.34
N PHE A 112 -9.63 6.25 -31.77
CA PHE A 112 -10.05 6.48 -33.15
C PHE A 112 -10.48 7.92 -33.44
N ASP A 113 -10.62 8.77 -32.42
CA ASP A 113 -11.08 10.15 -32.54
C ASP A 113 -9.90 11.13 -32.49
N GLU A 114 -9.52 11.54 -31.27
CA GLU A 114 -8.35 12.37 -30.97
C GLU A 114 -7.43 11.58 -30.03
N LYS A 115 -6.30 11.13 -30.56
CA LYS A 115 -5.36 10.28 -29.81
C LYS A 115 -4.73 11.06 -28.64
N PRO A 116 -5.14 10.80 -27.38
CA PRO A 116 -4.58 11.48 -26.21
C PRO A 116 -3.11 11.10 -26.04
N ARG A 117 -2.35 11.96 -25.36
CA ARG A 117 -0.96 11.62 -25.00
C ARG A 117 -0.95 10.59 -23.88
N PHE A 118 -0.12 9.57 -24.04
CA PHE A 118 0.15 8.55 -23.03
C PHE A 118 1.64 8.53 -22.67
N ASP A 119 1.94 8.46 -21.38
CA ASP A 119 3.31 8.49 -20.87
C ASP A 119 3.97 7.10 -20.93
N TRP A 120 4.49 6.76 -22.11
CA TRP A 120 5.21 5.50 -22.33
C TRP A 120 6.50 5.37 -21.53
N GLU A 121 7.17 6.49 -21.25
CA GLU A 121 8.42 6.47 -20.50
C GLU A 121 8.13 6.27 -19.01
N GLY A 122 7.13 6.97 -18.48
CA GLY A 122 6.61 6.73 -17.12
C GLY A 122 6.17 5.29 -16.92
N LEU A 123 5.52 4.66 -17.90
CA LEU A 123 5.15 3.24 -17.84
C LEU A 123 6.37 2.32 -17.69
N ARG A 124 7.43 2.54 -18.48
CA ARG A 124 8.69 1.76 -18.40
C ARG A 124 9.39 1.96 -17.07
N GLN A 125 9.45 3.21 -16.60
CA GLN A 125 10.08 3.57 -15.34
C GLN A 125 9.33 2.94 -14.16
N LEU A 126 8.00 3.01 -14.15
CA LEU A 126 7.16 2.38 -13.12
C LEU A 126 7.39 0.86 -13.07
N ARG A 127 7.43 0.19 -14.23
CA ARG A 127 7.74 -1.25 -14.31
C ARG A 127 9.11 -1.55 -13.67
N ALA A 128 10.14 -0.78 -14.02
CA ALA A 128 11.48 -0.97 -13.47
C ALA A 128 11.54 -0.73 -11.96
N GLN A 129 10.85 0.31 -11.47
CA GLN A 129 10.74 0.62 -10.05
C GLN A 129 10.08 -0.52 -9.29
N ILE A 130 8.92 -1.01 -9.75
CA ILE A 130 8.22 -2.15 -9.14
C ILE A 130 9.11 -3.41 -9.14
N TYR A 131 9.80 -3.69 -10.24
CA TYR A 131 10.73 -4.82 -10.34
C TYR A 131 11.85 -4.76 -9.29
N SER A 132 12.39 -3.57 -9.03
CA SER A 132 13.50 -3.35 -8.10
C SER A 132 13.11 -3.46 -6.61
N LEU A 133 11.81 -3.52 -6.29
CA LEU A 133 11.35 -3.70 -4.91
C LEU A 133 11.75 -5.08 -4.36
N ALA A 134 11.85 -5.18 -3.04
CA ALA A 134 12.02 -6.46 -2.37
C ALA A 134 10.81 -7.37 -2.65
N ASN A 135 11.06 -8.67 -2.87
CA ASN A 135 10.01 -9.66 -3.06
C ASN A 135 9.17 -9.79 -1.79
N THR A 136 7.98 -9.19 -1.85
CA THR A 136 7.03 -9.09 -0.76
C THR A 136 5.63 -9.19 -1.36
N SER A 137 4.64 -9.59 -0.55
CA SER A 137 3.24 -9.60 -0.98
C SER A 137 2.78 -8.25 -1.55
N ASP A 138 3.25 -7.13 -1.01
CA ASP A 138 2.89 -5.80 -1.51
C ASP A 138 3.49 -5.55 -2.92
N LYS A 139 4.71 -6.04 -3.20
CA LYS A 139 5.29 -6.00 -4.56
C LYS A 139 4.47 -6.82 -5.55
N THR A 140 4.09 -8.04 -5.17
CA THR A 140 3.23 -8.91 -6.01
C THR A 140 1.91 -8.22 -6.34
N GLN A 141 1.29 -7.56 -5.35
CA GLN A 141 0.07 -6.79 -5.56
C GLN A 141 0.29 -5.58 -6.48
N LEU A 142 1.41 -4.86 -6.38
CA LEU A 142 1.77 -3.80 -7.34
C LEU A 142 1.96 -4.33 -8.76
N MET A 143 2.61 -5.48 -8.92
CA MET A 143 2.77 -6.12 -10.23
C MET A 143 1.41 -6.45 -10.84
N GLN A 144 0.49 -7.04 -10.06
CA GLN A 144 -0.88 -7.32 -10.49
C GLN A 144 -1.64 -6.05 -10.86
N LEU A 145 -1.57 -5.00 -10.04
CA LEU A 145 -2.21 -3.71 -10.33
C LEU A 145 -1.65 -3.08 -11.61
N PHE A 146 -0.35 -3.19 -11.85
CA PHE A 146 0.27 -2.69 -13.07
C PHE A 146 -0.26 -3.46 -14.30
N GLN A 147 -0.28 -4.79 -14.17
CA GLN A 147 -0.66 -5.69 -15.26
C GLN A 147 -2.13 -5.54 -15.65
N TYR A 148 -3.03 -5.56 -14.66
CA TYR A 148 -4.48 -5.48 -14.91
C TYR A 148 -5.02 -4.06 -14.99
N GLY A 149 -4.39 -3.10 -14.29
CA GLY A 149 -4.85 -1.72 -14.24
C GLY A 149 -4.38 -0.87 -15.42
N VAL A 150 -3.18 -1.14 -15.97
CA VAL A 150 -2.61 -0.32 -17.05
C VAL A 150 -2.30 -1.15 -18.28
N LEU A 151 -1.51 -2.22 -18.13
CA LEU A 151 -0.96 -2.97 -19.26
C LEU A 151 -2.06 -3.67 -20.07
N ALA A 152 -3.06 -4.24 -19.41
CA ALA A 152 -4.19 -4.89 -20.06
C ALA A 152 -4.98 -3.96 -21.00
N THR A 153 -5.16 -2.70 -20.61
CA THR A 153 -5.81 -1.68 -21.43
C THR A 153 -4.90 -1.25 -22.59
N ILE A 154 -3.64 -0.94 -22.31
CA ILE A 154 -2.68 -0.49 -23.32
C ILE A 154 -2.41 -1.55 -24.38
N THR A 155 -2.41 -2.83 -24.01
CA THR A 155 -2.15 -3.95 -24.93
C THR A 155 -3.22 -4.07 -26.03
N GLN A 156 -4.45 -3.60 -25.77
CA GLN A 156 -5.50 -3.56 -26.79
C GLN A 156 -5.19 -2.56 -27.91
N ILE A 157 -4.30 -1.61 -27.64
CA ILE A 157 -3.90 -0.53 -28.56
C ILE A 157 -2.53 -0.80 -29.16
N GLU A 158 -1.55 -1.15 -28.31
CA GLU A 158 -0.19 -1.50 -28.69
C GLU A 158 0.16 -2.90 -28.15
N PRO A 159 -0.13 -3.96 -28.92
CA PRO A 159 0.08 -5.33 -28.45
C PRO A 159 1.53 -5.65 -28.07
N LYS A 160 2.51 -4.97 -28.68
CA LYS A 160 3.95 -5.14 -28.37
C LYS A 160 4.32 -4.67 -26.97
N ALA A 161 3.50 -3.83 -26.33
CA ALA A 161 3.74 -3.42 -24.95
C ALA A 161 3.68 -4.60 -23.98
N TYR A 162 2.82 -5.59 -24.26
CA TYR A 162 2.67 -6.77 -23.41
C TYR A 162 3.96 -7.58 -23.29
N SER A 163 4.55 -7.94 -24.42
CA SER A 163 5.78 -8.76 -24.43
C SER A 163 6.98 -8.05 -23.80
N ALA A 164 7.00 -6.72 -23.81
CA ALA A 164 8.10 -5.92 -23.27
C ALA A 164 7.95 -5.60 -21.77
N LEU A 165 6.72 -5.50 -21.26
CA LEU A 165 6.45 -4.89 -19.94
C LEU A 165 5.66 -5.79 -18.98
N SER A 166 5.21 -6.96 -19.42
CA SER A 166 4.48 -7.89 -18.55
C SER A 166 5.34 -8.38 -17.37
N PHE A 167 4.68 -8.69 -16.26
CA PHE A 167 5.23 -9.36 -15.09
C PHE A 167 4.88 -10.85 -15.03
N ASP A 168 4.37 -11.46 -16.12
CA ASP A 168 3.90 -12.87 -16.09
C ASP A 168 4.98 -13.84 -15.62
N SER A 169 6.23 -13.67 -16.06
CA SER A 169 7.34 -14.52 -15.63
C SER A 169 7.59 -14.43 -14.13
N GLU A 170 7.52 -13.23 -13.57
CA GLU A 170 7.74 -12.93 -12.17
C GLU A 170 6.57 -13.45 -11.31
N LEU A 171 5.34 -13.24 -11.76
CA LEU A 171 4.12 -13.69 -11.06
C LEU A 171 3.95 -15.21 -11.08
N VAL A 172 4.36 -15.89 -12.15
CA VAL A 172 4.33 -17.36 -12.23
C VAL A 172 5.44 -18.00 -11.39
N GLY A 173 6.62 -17.37 -11.32
CA GLY A 173 7.73 -17.83 -10.48
C GLY A 173 7.38 -17.86 -8.99
N GLU A 174 6.63 -16.88 -8.49
CA GLU A 174 6.19 -16.82 -7.09
C GLU A 174 5.21 -17.95 -6.71
N LEU A 175 4.37 -18.40 -7.63
CA LEU A 175 3.47 -19.56 -7.41
C LEU A 175 4.24 -20.90 -7.36
N ALA A 176 5.37 -20.99 -8.05
CA ALA A 176 6.22 -22.19 -8.04
C ALA A 176 7.07 -22.31 -6.77
N ASP A 177 7.53 -21.17 -6.22
CA ASP A 177 8.30 -21.14 -4.97
C ASP A 177 7.44 -21.45 -3.73
N ASP A 178 6.16 -21.10 -3.74
CA ASP A 178 5.24 -21.44 -2.64
C ASP A 178 4.92 -22.96 -2.63
N GLN A 179 4.89 -23.60 -3.80
CA GLN A 179 4.73 -25.05 -3.91
C GLN A 179 5.99 -25.83 -3.55
N SER A 180 7.19 -25.36 -3.93
CA SER A 180 8.46 -26.05 -3.63
C SER A 180 8.78 -26.08 -2.13
N MET A 181 8.33 -25.08 -1.36
CA MET A 181 8.43 -25.07 0.10
C MET A 181 7.46 -26.04 0.81
N THR A 182 6.45 -26.54 0.11
CA THR A 182 5.51 -27.52 0.66
C THR A 182 6.05 -28.94 0.55
N TYR A 183 6.85 -29.24 -0.48
CA TYR A 183 7.45 -30.56 -0.70
C TYR A 183 8.71 -30.84 0.14
N LEU A 184 9.39 -29.80 0.64
CA LEU A 184 10.60 -29.97 1.48
C LEU A 184 10.29 -30.23 2.97
N LYS A 185 9.02 -30.27 3.39
CA LYS A 185 8.62 -30.64 4.77
C LYS A 185 8.12 -32.08 4.92
N ILE A 186 8.19 -32.88 3.86
CA ILE A 186 7.84 -34.30 3.88
C ILE A 186 9.01 -35.09 3.28
N SER A 187 10.13 -35.14 4.00
CA SER A 187 11.23 -36.08 3.77
C SER A 187 11.99 -36.30 5.07
#